data_AF-A0A7W9II97-F1
#
_entry.id   AF-A0A7W9II97-F1
#
_cell.length_a   1.000
_cell.length_b   1.000
_cell.length_c   1.000
_cell.angle_alpha   90.00
_cell.angle_beta   90.00
_cell.angle_gamma   90.00
#
_symmetry.space_group_name_H-M   'P 1'
#
loop_
_entity.id
_entity.type
_entity.pdbx_description
1 polymer ?
#
loop_
_entity_poly.entity_id
_entity_poly.type
_entity_poly.pdbx_seq_one_letter_code
_entity_poly.pdbx_strand_id
1 'polypeptide(L)'
;MVLVIIAASVIWLVTRTPSGPSLASNPTANPSGDDWGEAGSSPSAMPDASGGAQRPGSTPKPSGKSSGEPSPGTADATEATNESTRKAAENSTGDPAGPGERPRATTTPPSDGSPPAESPARASAPQLTQKEAYGIHGRYQRALSAAQAHKDQDAVRKLEHGLALEMTRAGFRTAEMQGTSLASGIWPNPQIWIPRRVAGEADWFVAVSYEPGVARVADVMSSAPGGWRLVASAADTRATPARFPKIATDAEGYATSLPENAPGLIATPRQIARAHLASLERAENDPRFEEGPWTSDTVLFWQRERTRLEQADWGLTLSYRLEGPVRTLRTSDGGALIWYGARSTEVRTAKQPGATVRLKGSAAVRTRNKSFATSVSATYGRMYVTHVPPAGSNEPARVLGEWSDVLESHGD
;
A
#
# COMPACT_ATOMS: atom_id res chain seq x y z
N MET A 1 -26.57 -20.14 -64.74
CA MET A 1 -26.40 -21.39 -63.97
C MET A 1 -25.18 -21.25 -63.07
N VAL A 2 -25.36 -20.70 -61.86
CA VAL A 2 -24.65 -21.06 -60.62
C VAL A 2 -25.60 -20.66 -59.49
N LEU A 3 -25.79 -21.60 -58.58
CA LEU A 3 -26.81 -21.68 -57.55
C LEU A 3 -26.41 -20.83 -56.33
N VAL A 4 -27.32 -19.99 -55.85
CA VAL A 4 -27.22 -19.30 -54.55
C VAL A 4 -27.88 -20.20 -53.51
N ILE A 5 -27.10 -20.67 -52.53
CA ILE A 5 -27.62 -21.35 -51.33
C ILE A 5 -27.48 -20.38 -50.16
N ILE A 6 -28.63 -19.91 -49.67
CA ILE A 6 -28.79 -19.23 -48.38
C ILE A 6 -29.05 -20.33 -47.35
N ALA A 7 -28.18 -20.47 -46.36
CA ALA A 7 -28.45 -21.24 -45.15
C ALA A 7 -28.19 -20.34 -43.93
N ALA A 8 -29.27 -19.93 -43.30
CA ALA A 8 -29.28 -19.26 -42.02
C ALA A 8 -28.78 -20.22 -40.94
N SER A 9 -27.88 -19.77 -40.07
CA SER A 9 -27.56 -20.46 -38.83
C SER A 9 -27.36 -19.44 -37.72
N VAL A 10 -28.11 -19.67 -36.66
CA VAL A 10 -28.25 -18.92 -35.42
C VAL A 10 -26.88 -18.78 -34.76
N ILE A 11 -26.41 -17.55 -34.59
CA ILE A 11 -25.21 -17.22 -33.82
C ILE A 11 -25.59 -17.23 -32.35
N TRP A 12 -25.15 -18.26 -31.62
CA TRP A 12 -25.03 -18.21 -30.17
C TRP A 12 -23.79 -17.39 -29.84
N LEU A 13 -24.00 -16.14 -29.42
CA LEU A 13 -22.94 -15.25 -28.95
C LEU A 13 -22.53 -15.71 -27.54
N VAL A 14 -21.58 -16.65 -27.45
CA VAL A 14 -20.84 -16.87 -26.21
C VAL A 14 -19.83 -15.73 -26.08
N THR A 15 -20.22 -14.69 -25.36
CA THR A 15 -19.33 -13.61 -24.93
C THR A 15 -18.28 -14.19 -23.97
N ARG A 16 -17.13 -14.59 -24.51
CA ARG A 16 -15.94 -14.83 -23.69
C ARG A 16 -15.48 -13.49 -23.11
N THR A 17 -15.70 -13.30 -21.82
CA THR A 17 -15.07 -12.25 -21.02
C THR A 17 -13.54 -12.46 -21.04
N PRO A 18 -12.72 -11.46 -21.41
CA PRO A 18 -11.28 -11.57 -21.28
C PRO A 18 -10.91 -11.54 -19.80
N SER A 19 -10.41 -12.66 -19.29
CA SER A 19 -9.88 -12.80 -17.93
C SER A 19 -8.45 -12.25 -17.89
N GLY A 20 -8.30 -10.97 -17.55
CA GLY A 20 -6.99 -10.43 -17.18
C GLY A 20 -6.55 -10.99 -15.82
N PRO A 21 -5.23 -11.14 -15.56
CA PRO A 21 -4.76 -11.53 -14.23
C PRO A 21 -5.11 -10.44 -13.22
N SER A 22 -5.87 -10.74 -12.17
CA SER A 22 -5.87 -9.88 -10.98
C SER A 22 -4.74 -10.33 -10.05
N LEU A 23 -3.78 -9.46 -9.75
CA LEU A 23 -2.83 -9.70 -8.65
C LEU A 23 -3.41 -9.30 -7.28
N ALA A 24 -4.70 -9.02 -7.21
CA ALA A 24 -5.36 -8.73 -5.95
C ALA A 24 -5.87 -10.05 -5.35
N SER A 25 -5.19 -10.53 -4.30
CA SER A 25 -5.91 -11.05 -3.14
C SER A 25 -7.10 -10.11 -2.89
N ASN A 26 -8.29 -10.70 -2.72
CA ASN A 26 -9.58 -10.00 -2.55
C ASN A 26 -9.36 -8.52 -2.23
N PRO A 27 -9.64 -7.55 -3.14
CA PRO A 27 -9.93 -6.22 -2.61
C PRO A 27 -10.93 -6.51 -1.51
N THR A 28 -10.66 -6.06 -0.28
CA THR A 28 -11.71 -6.09 0.73
C THR A 28 -12.84 -5.37 0.04
N ALA A 29 -13.81 -6.12 -0.48
CA ALA A 29 -14.91 -5.53 -1.18
C ALA A 29 -15.46 -4.62 -0.12
N ASN A 30 -15.38 -3.31 -0.36
CA ASN A 30 -16.15 -2.38 0.43
C ASN A 30 -17.57 -2.92 0.25
N PRO A 31 -18.21 -3.52 1.27
CA PRO A 31 -19.49 -4.15 1.05
C PRO A 31 -20.41 -3.02 0.59
N SER A 32 -20.74 -3.04 -0.69
CA SER A 32 -21.82 -2.25 -1.23
C SER A 32 -23.02 -2.53 -0.35
N GLY A 33 -23.65 -1.45 0.13
CA GLY A 33 -24.77 -1.50 1.06
C GLY A 33 -25.85 -2.49 0.60
N ASP A 34 -26.56 -3.01 1.61
CA ASP A 34 -27.86 -3.66 1.53
C ASP A 34 -27.92 -5.19 1.70
N ASP A 35 -26.86 -5.85 2.17
CA ASP A 35 -26.97 -7.22 2.69
C ASP A 35 -26.95 -7.24 4.22
N TRP A 36 -28.02 -6.71 4.82
CA TRP A 36 -28.25 -6.66 6.27
C TRP A 36 -29.13 -7.84 6.70
N GLY A 37 -28.50 -8.99 6.95
CA GLY A 37 -29.14 -10.07 7.70
C GLY A 37 -29.43 -9.63 9.13
N GLU A 38 -30.71 -9.61 9.50
CA GLU A 38 -31.19 -9.38 10.87
C GLU A 38 -30.49 -10.30 11.87
N ALA A 39 -30.21 -9.77 13.06
CA ALA A 39 -29.83 -10.57 14.21
C ALA A 39 -30.98 -11.52 14.55
N GLY A 40 -30.79 -12.81 14.24
CA GLY A 40 -31.75 -13.86 14.55
C GLY A 40 -32.06 -13.92 16.04
N SER A 41 -33.25 -13.46 16.40
CA SER A 41 -33.88 -13.76 17.69
C SER A 41 -34.50 -15.16 17.60
N SER A 42 -34.18 -16.03 18.56
CA SER A 42 -34.81 -17.35 18.70
C SER A 42 -36.27 -17.24 19.21
N PRO A 43 -37.10 -18.29 19.02
CA PRO A 43 -38.52 -18.13 18.67
C PRO A 43 -39.45 -18.09 19.88
N SER A 44 -40.58 -17.41 19.72
CA SER A 44 -41.77 -17.64 20.56
C SER A 44 -43.04 -17.48 19.71
N ALA A 45 -43.78 -18.59 19.67
CA ALA A 45 -45.22 -18.76 19.48
C ALA A 45 -46.00 -17.89 18.47
N MET A 46 -46.54 -18.60 17.46
CA MET A 46 -47.83 -18.40 16.78
C MET A 46 -48.94 -17.83 17.71
N PRO A 47 -49.89 -17.02 17.21
CA PRO A 47 -50.98 -17.56 16.38
C PRO A 47 -51.46 -16.73 15.18
N ASP A 48 -52.23 -17.45 14.35
CA ASP A 48 -53.11 -17.08 13.25
C ASP A 48 -53.63 -15.64 13.17
N ALA A 49 -53.69 -15.08 11.96
CA ALA A 49 -54.93 -15.03 11.16
C ALA A 49 -54.94 -13.89 10.12
N SER A 50 -55.31 -14.25 8.89
CA SER A 50 -56.19 -13.51 7.96
C SER A 50 -55.87 -12.06 7.55
N GLY A 51 -55.58 -11.91 6.24
CA GLY A 51 -56.49 -11.19 5.33
C GLY A 51 -56.24 -9.70 5.06
N GLY A 52 -56.34 -9.32 3.78
CA GLY A 52 -56.76 -7.97 3.39
C GLY A 52 -55.82 -7.22 2.44
N ALA A 53 -56.11 -7.31 1.14
CA ALA A 53 -55.58 -6.42 0.12
C ALA A 53 -56.22 -5.02 0.20
N GLN A 54 -55.46 -3.94 -0.04
CA GLN A 54 -55.83 -2.80 -0.90
C GLN A 54 -54.75 -1.69 -0.95
N ARG A 55 -54.34 -1.36 -2.18
CA ARG A 55 -53.73 -0.08 -2.65
C ARG A 55 -54.87 0.86 -3.09
N PRO A 56 -54.62 2.10 -3.59
CA PRO A 56 -53.67 3.15 -3.17
C PRO A 56 -54.38 4.53 -3.06
N GLY A 57 -53.71 5.57 -2.55
CA GLY A 57 -54.28 6.93 -2.55
C GLY A 57 -53.27 8.06 -2.34
N SER A 58 -52.85 8.67 -3.46
CA SER A 58 -52.78 10.11 -3.74
C SER A 58 -52.05 11.10 -2.81
N THR A 59 -51.00 11.70 -3.38
CA THR A 59 -50.40 13.03 -3.12
C THR A 59 -51.40 14.18 -2.95
N PRO A 60 -51.02 15.28 -2.25
CA PRO A 60 -50.57 16.48 -2.99
C PRO A 60 -49.39 17.26 -2.38
N LYS A 61 -48.64 17.89 -3.30
CA LYS A 61 -47.68 19.00 -3.13
C LYS A 61 -48.39 20.24 -2.54
N PRO A 62 -47.66 21.15 -1.87
CA PRO A 62 -47.34 22.37 -2.61
C PRO A 62 -45.95 22.96 -2.35
N SER A 63 -45.53 23.69 -3.38
CA SER A 63 -44.43 24.64 -3.51
C SER A 63 -44.50 25.83 -2.55
N GLY A 64 -43.32 26.29 -2.09
CA GLY A 64 -43.13 27.60 -1.49
C GLY A 64 -41.68 28.07 -1.64
N LYS A 65 -41.46 29.00 -2.57
CA LYS A 65 -40.25 29.83 -2.70
C LYS A 65 -40.19 30.81 -1.52
N SER A 66 -39.00 31.05 -0.95
CA SER A 66 -38.62 32.40 -0.52
C SER A 66 -37.11 32.54 -0.42
N SER A 67 -36.63 33.47 -1.23
CA SER A 67 -35.37 34.19 -1.21
C SER A 67 -35.10 34.91 0.12
N GLY A 68 -33.82 35.10 0.45
CA GLY A 68 -33.37 35.99 1.51
C GLY A 68 -31.87 35.91 1.82
N GLU A 69 -31.03 36.46 0.94
CA GLU A 69 -29.74 37.05 1.35
C GLU A 69 -30.02 38.35 2.14
N PRO A 70 -29.15 38.70 3.10
CA PRO A 70 -28.16 39.74 2.80
C PRO A 70 -26.77 39.51 3.42
N SER A 71 -25.74 39.83 2.65
CA SER A 71 -24.42 40.34 3.11
C SER A 71 -24.50 41.85 3.39
N PRO A 72 -23.45 42.56 3.86
CA PRO A 72 -22.21 42.15 4.53
C PRO A 72 -21.94 42.96 5.83
N GLY A 73 -20.96 42.51 6.64
CA GLY A 73 -20.44 43.27 7.78
C GLY A 73 -18.91 43.22 7.83
N THR A 74 -18.28 44.32 7.45
CA THR A 74 -16.85 44.65 7.54
C THR A 74 -16.48 45.03 8.98
N ALA A 75 -15.33 44.58 9.50
CA ALA A 75 -14.36 45.42 10.25
C ALA A 75 -13.20 44.60 10.86
N ASP A 76 -11.99 45.00 10.47
CA ASP A 76 -10.77 45.22 11.24
C ASP A 76 -10.11 44.12 12.12
N ALA A 77 -8.94 43.70 11.63
CA ALA A 77 -7.62 43.98 12.19
C ALA A 77 -7.42 43.92 13.71
N THR A 78 -6.60 42.95 14.16
CA THR A 78 -5.42 43.32 14.97
C THR A 78 -4.29 42.31 14.82
N GLU A 79 -3.18 42.86 14.38
CA GLU A 79 -1.83 42.35 14.29
C GLU A 79 -1.23 42.28 15.71
N ALA A 80 -0.60 41.16 16.07
CA ALA A 80 0.24 41.08 17.27
C ALA A 80 1.42 40.14 17.01
N THR A 81 2.45 40.76 16.46
CA THR A 81 3.86 40.38 16.47
C THR A 81 4.31 39.99 17.88
N ASN A 82 5.04 38.88 18.04
CA ASN A 82 5.92 38.73 19.19
C ASN A 82 7.22 38.05 18.78
N GLU A 83 8.13 38.91 18.35
CA GLU A 83 9.55 38.69 18.23
C GLU A 83 10.17 38.85 19.63
N SER A 84 10.91 37.86 20.12
CA SER A 84 11.78 38.02 21.28
C SER A 84 13.10 37.32 21.03
N THR A 85 14.03 38.14 20.59
CA THR A 85 15.47 37.88 20.53
C THR A 85 16.12 38.53 21.75
N ARG A 86 16.91 37.77 22.53
CA ARG A 86 18.08 38.23 23.35
C ARG A 86 18.77 36.96 23.89
N LYS A 87 19.96 36.54 23.42
CA LYS A 87 21.36 37.03 23.58
C LYS A 87 21.96 36.91 24.99
N ALA A 88 23.25 36.49 24.98
CA ALA A 88 24.31 36.46 26.01
C ALA A 88 24.45 35.13 26.80
N ALA A 89 25.61 34.53 27.05
CA ALA A 89 27.05 34.83 26.85
C ALA A 89 27.82 33.47 26.94
N GLU A 90 28.83 33.13 26.13
CA GLU A 90 30.27 33.48 26.23
C GLU A 90 30.88 33.51 27.63
N ASN A 91 31.67 32.47 27.96
CA ASN A 91 33.10 32.55 28.36
C ASN A 91 33.57 31.24 29.01
N SER A 92 34.63 30.62 28.48
CA SER A 92 35.85 30.38 29.28
C SER A 92 36.99 29.87 28.41
N THR A 93 38.02 30.70 28.31
CA THR A 93 39.33 30.47 27.71
C THR A 93 40.30 30.03 28.82
N GLY A 94 41.20 29.09 28.57
CA GLY A 94 42.24 28.69 29.52
C GLY A 94 43.26 27.70 28.95
N ASP A 95 44.23 28.24 28.21
CA ASP A 95 45.58 27.70 27.93
C ASP A 95 46.42 27.60 29.26
N PRO A 96 47.69 27.08 29.36
CA PRO A 96 48.68 26.81 28.31
C PRO A 96 49.63 25.58 28.48
N ALA A 97 50.35 25.28 27.39
CA ALA A 97 51.78 24.90 27.23
C ALA A 97 52.53 23.91 28.17
N GLY A 98 53.21 22.94 27.54
CA GLY A 98 54.39 22.23 28.04
C GLY A 98 55.17 21.53 26.90
N PRO A 99 56.51 21.38 26.99
CA PRO A 99 57.40 21.67 25.85
C PRO A 99 58.01 20.46 25.11
N GLY A 100 58.34 20.74 23.85
CA GLY A 100 59.39 20.22 22.97
C GLY A 100 60.21 18.97 23.32
N GLU A 101 60.22 18.02 22.38
CA GLU A 101 61.39 17.20 22.08
C GLU A 101 61.68 17.20 20.56
N ARG A 102 62.94 17.47 20.23
CA ARG A 102 63.54 17.46 18.89
C ARG A 102 63.93 16.02 18.49
N PRO A 103 64.10 15.77 17.17
CA PRO A 103 64.06 14.42 16.60
C PRO A 103 65.40 13.68 16.74
N ARG A 104 65.35 12.37 17.04
CA ARG A 104 66.47 11.45 16.81
C ARG A 104 66.31 10.78 15.45
N ALA A 105 67.28 11.07 14.59
CA ALA A 105 67.55 10.31 13.38
C ALA A 105 67.81 8.84 13.74
N THR A 106 67.03 7.94 13.14
CA THR A 106 67.35 6.50 13.11
C THR A 106 67.50 6.12 11.65
N THR A 107 68.68 5.64 11.33
CA THR A 107 69.20 5.28 10.01
C THR A 107 68.43 4.10 9.43
N THR A 108 67.76 4.30 8.30
CA THR A 108 67.12 3.25 7.50
C THR A 108 68.15 2.57 6.60
N PRO A 109 68.25 1.22 6.56
CA PRO A 109 68.98 0.51 5.50
C PRO A 109 68.15 0.49 4.20
N PRO A 110 68.78 0.37 3.02
CA PRO A 110 68.07 0.38 1.75
C PRO A 110 67.24 -0.91 1.60
N SER A 111 65.92 -0.77 1.54
CA SER A 111 65.01 -1.85 1.17
C SER A 111 64.63 -1.65 -0.29
N ASP A 112 65.04 -2.61 -1.12
CA ASP A 112 64.75 -2.67 -2.54
C ASP A 112 63.27 -2.47 -2.83
N GLY A 113 63.01 -1.64 -3.83
CA GLY A 113 61.69 -1.29 -4.30
C GLY A 113 60.96 -2.49 -4.91
N SER A 114 59.81 -2.79 -4.37
CA SER A 114 58.68 -3.35 -5.12
C SER A 114 57.41 -2.71 -4.54
N PRO A 115 56.69 -1.86 -5.29
CA PRO A 115 55.40 -1.39 -4.83
C PRO A 115 54.50 -2.62 -4.62
N PRO A 116 53.77 -2.73 -3.49
CA PRO A 116 52.79 -3.79 -3.33
C PRO A 116 51.83 -3.68 -4.51
N ALA A 117 51.74 -4.77 -5.28
CA ALA A 117 50.82 -4.90 -6.39
C ALA A 117 49.42 -4.50 -5.91
N GLU A 118 48.97 -3.36 -6.42
CA GLU A 118 47.62 -2.86 -6.24
C GLU A 118 46.69 -3.98 -6.70
N SER A 119 46.04 -4.65 -5.73
CA SER A 119 45.07 -5.68 -6.05
C SER A 119 44.08 -5.05 -7.02
N PRO A 120 43.81 -5.67 -8.19
CA PRO A 120 42.94 -5.07 -9.19
C PRO A 120 41.63 -4.71 -8.48
N ALA A 121 41.30 -3.41 -8.48
CA ALA A 121 40.03 -2.91 -8.00
C ALA A 121 38.97 -3.80 -8.62
N ARG A 122 38.20 -4.53 -7.77
CA ARG A 122 37.12 -5.40 -8.24
C ARG A 122 36.31 -4.60 -9.23
N ALA A 123 36.32 -5.02 -10.49
CA ALA A 123 35.51 -4.40 -11.53
C ALA A 123 34.07 -4.30 -10.98
N SER A 124 33.61 -3.07 -10.76
CA SER A 124 32.26 -2.79 -10.29
C SER A 124 31.30 -3.54 -11.21
N ALA A 125 30.46 -4.40 -10.65
CA ALA A 125 29.54 -5.16 -11.48
C ALA A 125 28.66 -4.20 -12.33
N PRO A 126 28.21 -4.64 -13.52
CA PRO A 126 27.57 -3.74 -14.48
C PRO A 126 26.26 -3.16 -13.96
N GLN A 127 25.93 -1.95 -14.41
CA GLN A 127 24.64 -1.29 -14.20
C GLN A 127 23.53 -2.06 -14.92
N LEU A 128 22.39 -2.26 -14.25
CA LEU A 128 21.24 -2.94 -14.82
C LEU A 128 20.62 -2.13 -15.97
N THR A 129 20.39 -2.76 -17.12
CA THR A 129 19.77 -2.12 -18.28
C THR A 129 18.24 -2.31 -18.32
N GLN A 130 17.55 -1.45 -19.07
CA GLN A 130 16.10 -1.54 -19.33
C GLN A 130 15.68 -2.90 -19.89
N LYS A 131 16.43 -3.44 -20.86
CA LYS A 131 16.17 -4.75 -21.46
C LYS A 131 16.29 -5.89 -20.46
N GLU A 132 17.30 -5.84 -19.58
CA GLU A 132 17.49 -6.86 -18.55
C GLU A 132 16.39 -6.80 -17.50
N ALA A 133 16.05 -5.61 -17.00
CA ALA A 133 14.97 -5.42 -16.03
C ALA A 133 13.61 -5.89 -16.57
N TYR A 134 13.29 -5.55 -17.83
CA TYR A 134 12.10 -6.05 -18.51
C TYR A 134 12.11 -7.59 -18.59
N GLY A 135 13.25 -8.18 -18.96
CA GLY A 135 13.42 -9.63 -19.01
C GLY A 135 13.29 -10.31 -17.64
N ILE A 136 13.79 -9.68 -16.57
CA ILE A 136 13.67 -10.14 -15.19
C ILE A 136 12.20 -10.15 -14.76
N HIS A 137 11.49 -9.02 -14.93
CA HIS A 137 10.09 -8.90 -14.53
C HIS A 137 9.19 -9.85 -15.32
N GLY A 138 9.40 -9.98 -16.64
CA GLY A 138 8.64 -10.92 -17.45
C GLY A 138 8.85 -12.39 -17.04
N ARG A 139 10.07 -12.78 -16.62
CA ARG A 139 10.32 -14.12 -16.06
C ARG A 139 9.62 -14.30 -14.71
N TYR A 140 9.68 -13.28 -13.85
CA TYR A 140 8.99 -13.26 -12.58
C TYR A 140 7.48 -13.46 -12.76
N GLN A 141 6.81 -12.68 -13.61
CA GLN A 141 5.35 -12.79 -13.83
C GLN A 141 4.94 -14.18 -14.33
N ARG A 142 5.69 -14.77 -15.27
CA ARG A 142 5.41 -16.13 -15.76
C ARG A 142 5.53 -17.17 -14.66
N ALA A 143 6.60 -17.09 -13.87
CA ALA A 143 6.83 -18.03 -12.78
C ALA A 143 5.82 -17.84 -11.64
N LEU A 144 5.45 -16.60 -11.32
CA LEU A 144 4.43 -16.30 -10.31
C LEU A 144 3.07 -16.81 -10.75
N SER A 145 2.69 -16.57 -12.01
CA SER A 145 1.43 -17.08 -12.59
C SER A 145 1.34 -18.61 -12.46
N ALA A 146 2.42 -19.33 -12.81
CA ALA A 146 2.49 -20.78 -12.63
C ALA A 146 2.40 -21.20 -11.16
N ALA A 147 3.11 -20.50 -10.27
CA ALA A 147 3.04 -20.75 -8.83
C ALA A 147 1.63 -20.51 -8.27
N GLN A 148 0.94 -19.46 -8.70
CA GLN A 148 -0.43 -19.13 -8.28
C GLN A 148 -1.45 -20.16 -8.77
N ALA A 149 -1.32 -20.62 -10.02
CA ALA A 149 -2.21 -21.63 -10.60
C ALA A 149 -2.19 -22.94 -9.79
N HIS A 150 -1.04 -23.27 -9.19
CA HIS A 150 -0.85 -24.47 -8.38
C HIS A 150 -0.75 -24.21 -6.87
N LYS A 151 -0.88 -22.95 -6.43
CA LYS A 151 -0.62 -22.51 -5.04
C LYS A 151 0.72 -23.03 -4.50
N ASP A 152 1.75 -23.06 -5.35
CA ASP A 152 3.07 -23.62 -5.05
C ASP A 152 3.89 -22.69 -4.12
N GLN A 153 3.88 -23.05 -2.83
CA GLN A 153 4.56 -22.34 -1.75
C GLN A 153 6.09 -22.30 -1.92
N ASP A 154 6.67 -23.35 -2.53
CA ASP A 154 8.12 -23.46 -2.69
C ASP A 154 8.62 -22.73 -3.93
N ALA A 155 7.80 -22.67 -4.99
CA ALA A 155 8.07 -21.82 -6.14
C ALA A 155 8.08 -20.34 -5.74
N VAL A 156 7.07 -19.85 -5.00
CA VAL A 156 7.00 -18.43 -4.64
C VAL A 156 8.14 -17.96 -3.73
N ARG A 157 8.70 -18.85 -2.89
CA ARG A 157 9.93 -18.56 -2.11
C ARG A 157 11.13 -18.17 -2.96
N LYS A 158 11.17 -18.58 -4.23
CA LYS A 158 12.22 -18.23 -5.20
C LYS A 158 11.89 -16.94 -5.96
N LEU A 159 10.70 -16.38 -5.79
CA LEU A 159 10.20 -15.24 -6.56
C LEU A 159 10.02 -14.00 -5.71
N GLU A 160 9.73 -14.15 -4.42
CA GLU A 160 9.38 -13.07 -3.52
C GLU A 160 10.19 -13.14 -2.23
N HIS A 161 10.29 -12.02 -1.51
CA HIS A 161 11.00 -11.94 -0.25
C HIS A 161 10.30 -11.01 0.75
N GLY A 162 10.59 -11.20 2.04
CA GLY A 162 10.02 -10.39 3.12
C GLY A 162 8.50 -10.45 3.16
N LEU A 163 7.88 -9.29 3.44
CA LEU A 163 6.43 -9.18 3.59
C LEU A 163 5.65 -9.60 2.33
N ALA A 164 6.20 -9.40 1.12
CA ALA A 164 5.53 -9.82 -0.12
C ALA A 164 5.34 -11.34 -0.14
N LEU A 165 6.40 -12.09 0.17
CA LEU A 165 6.36 -13.54 0.26
C LEU A 165 5.37 -14.01 1.33
N GLU A 166 5.36 -13.37 2.50
CA GLU A 166 4.41 -13.72 3.57
C GLU A 166 2.96 -13.55 3.11
N MET A 167 2.66 -12.43 2.44
CA MET A 167 1.34 -12.09 1.92
C MET A 167 0.90 -13.07 0.83
N THR A 168 1.72 -13.34 -0.18
CA THR A 168 1.34 -14.31 -1.24
C THR A 168 1.09 -15.70 -0.68
N ARG A 169 1.95 -16.18 0.24
CA ARG A 169 1.75 -17.47 0.90
C ARG A 169 0.47 -17.49 1.74
N ALA A 170 0.11 -16.37 2.35
CA ALA A 170 -1.14 -16.21 3.08
C ALA A 170 -2.36 -16.27 2.16
N GLY A 171 -2.31 -15.57 1.02
CA GLY A 171 -3.33 -15.65 -0.02
C GLY A 171 -3.55 -17.06 -0.54
N PHE A 172 -2.46 -17.83 -0.72
CA PHE A 172 -2.52 -19.24 -1.12
C PHE A 172 -3.28 -20.09 -0.07
N ARG A 173 -2.96 -19.91 1.22
CA ARG A 173 -3.66 -20.61 2.31
C ARG A 173 -5.14 -20.23 2.38
N THR A 174 -5.46 -18.96 2.21
CA THR A 174 -6.85 -18.48 2.19
C THR A 174 -7.62 -19.10 1.02
N ALA A 175 -7.06 -19.08 -0.19
CA ALA A 175 -7.68 -19.65 -1.39
C ALA A 175 -7.86 -21.18 -1.28
N GLU A 176 -6.91 -21.89 -0.66
CA GLU A 176 -7.05 -23.31 -0.35
C GLU A 176 -8.23 -23.58 0.60
N MET A 177 -8.34 -22.82 1.70
CA MET A 177 -9.45 -22.95 2.66
C MET A 177 -10.82 -22.62 2.05
N GLN A 178 -10.88 -21.73 1.07
CA GLN A 178 -12.13 -21.39 0.37
C GLN A 178 -12.44 -22.33 -0.81
N GLY A 179 -11.50 -23.19 -1.22
CA GLY A 179 -11.63 -23.96 -2.46
C GLY A 179 -11.64 -23.09 -3.73
N THR A 180 -11.07 -21.89 -3.67
CA THR A 180 -11.03 -20.94 -4.79
C THR A 180 -9.68 -20.98 -5.51
N SER A 181 -9.67 -20.56 -6.78
CA SER A 181 -8.43 -20.32 -7.52
C SER A 181 -7.95 -18.90 -7.29
N LEU A 182 -6.64 -18.72 -7.28
CA LEU A 182 -6.05 -17.38 -7.40
C LEU A 182 -6.03 -17.00 -8.87
N ALA A 183 -6.26 -15.73 -9.14
CA ALA A 183 -6.03 -15.22 -10.47
C ALA A 183 -4.56 -15.40 -10.83
N SER A 184 -4.35 -15.88 -12.06
CA SER A 184 -3.05 -16.15 -12.64
C SER A 184 -3.02 -15.51 -14.02
N GLY A 185 -1.83 -15.10 -14.46
CA GLY A 185 -1.59 -14.51 -15.76
C GLY A 185 -0.48 -13.48 -15.72
N ILE A 186 -0.29 -12.79 -16.84
CA ILE A 186 0.83 -11.88 -17.06
C ILE A 186 0.26 -10.50 -17.36
N TRP A 187 0.83 -9.47 -16.73
CA TRP A 187 0.50 -8.11 -17.12
C TRP A 187 1.37 -7.66 -18.29
N PRO A 188 0.79 -7.27 -19.43
CA PRO A 188 1.57 -6.86 -20.58
C PRO A 188 2.26 -5.50 -20.35
N ASN A 189 3.32 -5.27 -21.13
CA ASN A 189 3.94 -3.96 -21.35
C ASN A 189 4.23 -3.14 -20.07
N PRO A 190 4.96 -3.68 -19.07
CA PRO A 190 5.35 -2.90 -17.91
C PRO A 190 6.23 -1.72 -18.32
N GLN A 191 5.96 -0.54 -17.75
CA GLN A 191 6.90 0.58 -17.73
C GLN A 191 7.93 0.33 -16.63
N ILE A 192 9.22 0.46 -16.96
CA ILE A 192 10.32 0.10 -16.08
C ILE A 192 11.16 1.33 -15.72
N TRP A 193 11.43 1.51 -14.42
CA TRP A 193 12.34 2.54 -13.92
C TRP A 193 13.44 1.91 -13.07
N ILE A 194 14.68 2.23 -13.41
CA ILE A 194 15.88 1.64 -12.82
C ILE A 194 16.71 2.75 -12.21
N PRO A 195 16.88 2.78 -10.88
CA PRO A 195 17.87 3.63 -10.24
C PRO A 195 19.31 3.29 -10.64
N ARG A 196 20.18 4.29 -10.56
CA ARG A 196 21.62 4.03 -10.60
C ARG A 196 22.03 3.15 -9.44
N ARG A 197 22.95 2.24 -9.71
CA ARG A 197 23.55 1.39 -8.69
C ARG A 197 24.27 2.25 -7.64
N VAL A 198 24.09 1.86 -6.39
CA VAL A 198 24.85 2.36 -5.25
C VAL A 198 25.68 1.20 -4.69
N ALA A 199 26.99 1.40 -4.56
CA ALA A 199 27.87 0.35 -4.04
C ALA A 199 27.47 -0.02 -2.59
N GLY A 200 27.36 -1.31 -2.31
CA GLY A 200 26.92 -1.81 -1.00
C GLY A 200 25.41 -1.91 -0.83
N GLU A 201 24.61 -1.42 -1.78
CA GLU A 201 23.16 -1.60 -1.79
C GLU A 201 22.74 -2.65 -2.82
N ALA A 202 21.61 -3.31 -2.56
CA ALA A 202 20.99 -4.18 -3.55
C ALA A 202 20.46 -3.34 -4.71
N ASP A 203 20.83 -3.69 -5.95
CA ASP A 203 20.18 -3.16 -7.14
C ASP A 203 18.67 -3.44 -7.06
N TRP A 204 17.87 -2.49 -7.51
CA TRP A 204 16.42 -2.63 -7.55
C TRP A 204 15.85 -1.90 -8.75
N PHE A 205 14.61 -2.20 -9.12
CA PHE A 205 13.88 -1.47 -10.14
C PHE A 205 12.38 -1.54 -9.87
N VAL A 206 11.63 -0.64 -10.51
CA VAL A 206 10.17 -0.60 -10.47
C VAL A 206 9.61 -1.04 -11.81
N ALA A 207 8.57 -1.86 -11.77
CA ALA A 207 7.76 -2.22 -12.92
C ALA A 207 6.31 -1.82 -12.68
N VAL A 208 5.74 -0.96 -13.54
CA VAL A 208 4.33 -0.59 -13.48
C VAL A 208 3.62 -1.10 -14.71
N SER A 209 2.65 -1.97 -14.49
CA SER A 209 1.74 -2.43 -15.53
C SER A 209 0.38 -1.78 -15.32
N TYR A 210 -0.30 -1.48 -16.43
CA TYR A 210 -1.65 -0.92 -16.39
C TYR A 210 -2.50 -1.55 -17.49
N GLU A 211 -3.61 -2.13 -17.09
CA GLU A 211 -4.66 -2.60 -17.98
C GLU A 211 -5.94 -1.80 -17.68
N PRO A 212 -6.44 -0.97 -18.61
CA PRO A 212 -7.63 -0.16 -18.42
C PRO A 212 -8.84 -0.97 -17.97
N GLY A 213 -9.54 -0.50 -16.95
CA GLY A 213 -10.71 -1.19 -16.38
C GLY A 213 -10.39 -2.44 -15.55
N VAL A 214 -9.12 -2.83 -15.44
CA VAL A 214 -8.70 -3.98 -14.60
C VAL A 214 -7.92 -3.49 -13.39
N ALA A 215 -6.66 -3.07 -13.57
CA ALA A 215 -5.87 -2.46 -12.51
C ALA A 215 -4.59 -1.80 -13.05
N ARG A 216 -4.00 -0.93 -12.22
CA ARG A 216 -2.57 -0.60 -12.27
C ARG A 216 -1.84 -1.35 -11.17
N VAL A 217 -0.80 -2.10 -11.50
CA VAL A 217 0.06 -2.80 -10.55
C VAL A 217 1.45 -2.18 -10.58
N ALA A 218 2.00 -1.86 -9.41
CA ALA A 218 3.33 -1.26 -9.25
C ALA A 218 4.23 -2.17 -8.39
N ASP A 219 5.07 -2.96 -9.06
CA ASP A 219 5.99 -3.90 -8.43
C ASP A 219 7.37 -3.29 -8.21
N VAL A 220 7.98 -3.60 -7.08
CA VAL A 220 9.38 -3.30 -6.76
C VAL A 220 10.16 -4.61 -6.71
N MET A 221 11.09 -4.75 -7.65
CA MET A 221 12.00 -5.89 -7.73
C MET A 221 13.35 -5.51 -7.14
N SER A 222 13.92 -6.36 -6.29
CA SER A 222 15.24 -6.18 -5.70
C SER A 222 16.12 -7.39 -6.01
N SER A 223 17.39 -7.13 -6.27
CA SER A 223 18.41 -8.18 -6.30
C SER A 223 18.60 -8.77 -4.89
N ALA A 224 18.85 -10.07 -4.84
CA ALA A 224 19.12 -10.83 -3.63
C ALA A 224 20.02 -12.03 -3.95
N PRO A 225 20.63 -12.67 -2.94
CA PRO A 225 21.28 -13.97 -3.14
C PRO A 225 20.31 -14.96 -3.79
N GLY A 226 20.72 -15.59 -4.91
CA GLY A 226 19.87 -16.50 -5.66
C GLY A 226 18.88 -15.82 -6.62
N GLY A 227 19.06 -14.54 -6.92
CA GLY A 227 18.39 -13.84 -8.03
C GLY A 227 17.47 -12.70 -7.58
N TRP A 228 16.70 -12.20 -8.54
CA TRP A 228 15.75 -11.11 -8.33
C TRP A 228 14.50 -11.57 -7.58
N ARG A 229 13.97 -10.72 -6.71
CA ARG A 229 12.79 -10.99 -5.87
C ARG A 229 11.84 -9.79 -5.88
N LEU A 230 10.53 -10.04 -5.86
CA LEU A 230 9.56 -9.02 -5.47
C LEU A 230 9.74 -8.71 -3.98
N VAL A 231 9.83 -7.42 -3.64
CA VAL A 231 9.96 -6.96 -2.24
C VAL A 231 8.86 -5.98 -1.83
N ALA A 232 8.20 -5.33 -2.80
CA ALA A 232 6.99 -4.56 -2.56
C ALA A 232 6.09 -4.61 -3.80
N SER A 233 4.77 -4.58 -3.61
CA SER A 233 3.80 -4.43 -4.70
C SER A 233 2.57 -3.69 -4.19
N ALA A 234 1.89 -2.97 -5.06
CA ALA A 234 0.61 -2.33 -4.75
C ALA A 234 -0.24 -2.26 -6.02
N ALA A 235 -1.56 -2.33 -5.85
CA ALA A 235 -2.51 -2.27 -6.95
C ALA A 235 -3.54 -1.13 -6.77
N ASP A 236 -3.89 -0.49 -7.89
CA ASP A 236 -5.05 0.39 -8.02
C ASP A 236 -6.08 -0.31 -8.88
N THR A 237 -7.14 -0.84 -8.27
CA THR A 237 -8.20 -1.58 -8.98
C THR A 237 -9.40 -0.70 -9.31
N ARG A 238 -9.29 0.63 -9.16
CA ARG A 238 -10.36 1.55 -9.56
C ARG A 238 -10.50 1.55 -11.08
N ALA A 239 -11.75 1.64 -11.56
CA ALA A 239 -12.05 1.76 -12.99
C ALA A 239 -11.30 2.93 -13.64
N THR A 240 -11.18 4.04 -12.92
CA THR A 240 -10.35 5.18 -13.27
C THR A 240 -9.29 5.37 -12.18
N PRO A 241 -8.07 4.83 -12.37
CA PRO A 241 -7.02 4.98 -11.37
C PRO A 241 -6.57 6.44 -11.27
N ALA A 242 -6.10 6.84 -10.09
CA ALA A 242 -5.51 8.17 -9.90
C ALA A 242 -4.31 8.36 -10.84
N ARG A 243 -4.04 9.59 -11.26
CA ARG A 243 -2.92 9.90 -12.15
C ARG A 243 -1.60 9.38 -11.58
N PHE A 244 -0.88 8.57 -12.37
CA PHE A 244 0.49 8.17 -12.01
C PHE A 244 1.45 9.34 -12.28
N PRO A 245 2.31 9.73 -11.32
CA PRO A 245 3.24 10.83 -11.54
C PRO A 245 4.33 10.41 -12.54
N LYS A 246 4.84 11.36 -13.30
CA LYS A 246 5.99 11.12 -14.17
C LYS A 246 7.25 10.99 -13.32
N ILE A 247 7.98 9.90 -13.47
CA ILE A 247 9.26 9.68 -12.76
C ILE A 247 10.35 10.53 -13.40
N ALA A 248 11.18 11.17 -12.57
CA ALA A 248 12.37 11.88 -13.03
C ALA A 248 13.48 10.88 -13.40
N THR A 249 14.02 11.04 -14.60
CA THR A 249 15.18 10.29 -15.08
C THR A 249 16.32 11.24 -15.43
N ASP A 250 17.55 10.75 -15.33
CA ASP A 250 18.72 11.45 -15.86
C ASP A 250 18.84 11.34 -17.39
N ALA A 251 19.92 11.90 -17.94
CA ALA A 251 20.16 11.96 -19.38
C ALA A 251 20.31 10.57 -20.03
N GLU A 252 20.75 9.57 -19.26
CA GLU A 252 20.89 8.18 -19.71
C GLU A 252 19.62 7.35 -19.47
N GLY A 253 18.58 7.94 -18.89
CA GLY A 253 17.27 7.31 -18.67
C GLY A 253 17.15 6.51 -17.37
N TYR A 254 18.10 6.65 -16.43
CA TYR A 254 17.99 6.04 -15.10
C TYR A 254 17.18 6.93 -14.17
N ALA A 255 16.36 6.31 -13.32
CA ALA A 255 15.53 7.02 -12.37
C ALA A 255 16.36 7.56 -11.20
N THR A 256 15.99 8.75 -10.71
CA THR A 256 16.64 9.33 -9.53
C THR A 256 16.03 8.74 -8.26
N SER A 257 16.79 7.90 -7.55
CA SER A 257 16.37 7.44 -6.21
C SER A 257 16.58 8.52 -5.15
N LEU A 258 15.75 8.50 -4.11
CA LEU A 258 15.87 9.37 -2.95
C LEU A 258 16.02 8.53 -1.67
N PRO A 259 16.80 8.98 -0.68
CA PRO A 259 16.83 8.34 0.63
C PRO A 259 15.52 8.58 1.40
N GLU A 260 15.25 7.76 2.41
CA GLU A 260 13.97 7.82 3.15
C GLU A 260 13.77 9.09 3.98
N ASN A 261 14.86 9.81 4.26
CA ASN A 261 14.90 11.09 4.95
C ASN A 261 15.12 12.26 3.97
N ALA A 262 14.87 12.06 2.67
CA ALA A 262 15.08 13.08 1.66
C ALA A 262 14.33 14.39 1.98
N PRO A 263 15.03 15.54 2.00
CA PRO A 263 14.41 16.85 2.17
C PRO A 263 13.75 17.32 0.86
N GLY A 264 13.14 18.51 0.90
CA GLY A 264 12.56 19.14 -0.31
C GLY A 264 11.20 18.58 -0.72
N LEU A 265 10.55 17.82 0.16
CA LEU A 265 9.18 17.33 0.03
C LEU A 265 8.31 17.93 1.14
N ILE A 266 6.98 17.86 1.02
CA ILE A 266 6.07 18.32 2.09
C ILE A 266 6.33 17.62 3.45
N ALA A 267 6.84 16.39 3.41
CA ALA A 267 7.49 15.70 4.52
C ALA A 267 8.42 14.61 3.94
N THR A 268 9.37 14.12 4.72
CA THR A 268 10.27 13.04 4.24
C THR A 268 9.48 11.77 3.89
N PRO A 269 9.97 10.90 2.99
CA PRO A 269 9.31 9.64 2.63
C PRO A 269 8.90 8.79 3.84
N ARG A 270 9.80 8.64 4.82
CA ARG A 270 9.51 7.90 6.06
C ARG A 270 8.46 8.59 6.93
N GLN A 271 8.44 9.92 6.99
CA GLN A 271 7.40 10.66 7.73
C GLN A 271 6.03 10.50 7.07
N ILE A 272 5.95 10.52 5.73
CA ILE A 272 4.68 10.27 5.02
C ILE A 272 4.19 8.84 5.31
N ALA A 273 5.04 7.83 5.18
CA ALA A 273 4.63 6.46 5.48
C ALA A 273 4.11 6.31 6.92
N ARG A 274 4.83 6.88 7.91
CA ARG A 274 4.38 6.85 9.32
C ARG A 274 3.09 7.63 9.57
N ALA A 275 2.94 8.79 8.92
CA ALA A 275 1.75 9.62 9.02
C ALA A 275 0.51 8.87 8.53
N HIS A 276 0.61 8.26 7.36
CA HIS A 276 -0.47 7.46 6.79
C HIS A 276 -0.87 6.32 7.73
N LEU A 277 0.09 5.53 8.20
CA LEU A 277 -0.20 4.40 9.08
C LEU A 277 -0.80 4.85 10.43
N ALA A 278 -0.34 5.97 10.97
CA ALA A 278 -0.88 6.53 12.20
C ALA A 278 -2.32 7.05 12.03
N SER A 279 -2.68 7.59 10.86
CA SER A 279 -4.05 8.03 10.55
C SER A 279 -5.00 6.84 10.54
N LEU A 280 -4.58 5.72 9.92
CA LEU A 280 -5.35 4.47 9.91
C LEU A 280 -5.47 3.84 11.30
N GLU A 281 -4.39 3.84 12.10
CA GLU A 281 -4.37 3.31 13.46
C GLU A 281 -5.35 4.04 14.39
N ARG A 282 -5.36 5.38 14.35
CA ARG A 282 -6.27 6.19 15.16
C ARG A 282 -7.69 6.19 14.62
N ALA A 283 -7.86 5.83 13.35
CA ALA A 283 -9.08 6.06 12.58
C ALA A 283 -9.44 7.55 12.57
N GLU A 284 -8.45 8.39 12.25
CA GLU A 284 -8.55 9.84 12.15
C GLU A 284 -7.92 10.29 10.82
N ASN A 285 -8.54 11.24 10.13
CA ASN A 285 -7.99 11.76 8.89
C ASN A 285 -6.71 12.57 9.16
N ASP A 286 -5.71 12.43 8.30
CA ASP A 286 -4.53 13.27 8.32
C ASP A 286 -4.59 14.24 7.12
N PRO A 287 -4.59 15.56 7.35
CA PRO A 287 -4.80 16.57 6.30
C PRO A 287 -3.69 16.60 5.24
N ARG A 288 -2.58 15.89 5.47
CA ARG A 288 -1.53 15.74 4.47
C ARG A 288 -1.92 14.83 3.32
N PHE A 289 -3.02 14.08 3.41
CA PHE A 289 -3.42 13.09 2.40
C PHE A 289 -4.68 13.51 1.65
N GLU A 290 -4.71 13.21 0.37
CA GLU A 290 -5.92 13.29 -0.44
C GLU A 290 -6.93 12.25 0.06
N GLU A 291 -8.20 12.64 0.07
CA GLU A 291 -9.30 11.72 0.34
C GLU A 291 -9.32 10.58 -0.69
N GLY A 292 -9.65 9.36 -0.23
CA GLY A 292 -9.68 8.20 -1.10
C GLY A 292 -9.79 6.86 -0.37
N PRO A 293 -9.79 5.76 -1.15
CA PRO A 293 -10.12 4.42 -0.66
C PRO A 293 -9.18 3.93 0.45
N TRP A 294 -7.90 4.27 0.35
CA TRP A 294 -6.87 3.84 1.29
C TRP A 294 -6.57 4.87 2.39
N THR A 295 -7.30 6.00 2.40
CA THR A 295 -7.11 7.09 3.36
C THR A 295 -8.42 7.36 4.09
N SER A 296 -9.18 8.37 3.70
CA SER A 296 -10.43 8.80 4.35
C SER A 296 -11.50 7.71 4.39
N ASP A 297 -11.63 6.89 3.35
CA ASP A 297 -12.65 5.83 3.30
C ASP A 297 -12.31 4.70 4.29
N THR A 298 -11.01 4.37 4.42
CA THR A 298 -10.55 3.39 5.40
C THR A 298 -10.70 3.91 6.83
N VAL A 299 -10.42 5.20 7.05
CA VAL A 299 -10.69 5.87 8.33
C VAL A 299 -12.18 5.78 8.69
N LEU A 300 -13.05 6.15 7.74
CA LEU A 300 -14.51 6.10 7.93
C LEU A 300 -15.01 4.67 8.17
N PHE A 301 -14.44 3.69 7.48
CA PHE A 301 -14.72 2.27 7.71
C PHE A 301 -14.41 1.88 9.15
N TRP A 302 -13.23 2.22 9.67
CA TRP A 302 -12.84 1.88 11.03
C TRP A 302 -13.66 2.60 12.09
N GLN A 303 -14.02 3.86 11.86
CA GLN A 303 -14.93 4.59 12.75
C GLN A 303 -16.28 3.88 12.86
N ARG A 304 -16.87 3.50 11.72
CA ARG A 304 -18.15 2.77 11.67
C ARG A 304 -18.06 1.39 12.32
N GLU A 305 -16.99 0.66 12.07
CA GLU A 305 -16.79 -0.66 12.67
C GLU A 305 -16.59 -0.56 14.19
N ARG A 306 -15.87 0.46 14.68
CA ARG A 306 -15.73 0.74 16.11
C ARG A 306 -17.09 1.00 16.76
N THR A 307 -17.90 1.90 16.20
CA THR A 307 -19.26 2.17 16.73
C THR A 307 -20.13 0.92 16.74
N ARG A 308 -20.10 0.12 15.66
CA ARG A 308 -20.86 -1.14 15.62
C ARG A 308 -20.41 -2.13 16.69
N LEU A 309 -19.10 -2.29 16.87
CA LEU A 309 -18.57 -3.21 17.89
C LEU A 309 -18.95 -2.73 19.29
N GLU A 310 -18.88 -1.43 19.54
CA GLU A 310 -19.29 -0.85 20.83
C GLU A 310 -20.77 -1.11 21.14
N GLN A 311 -21.66 -0.97 20.16
CA GLN A 311 -23.09 -1.31 20.30
C GLN A 311 -23.34 -2.80 20.56
N ALA A 312 -22.40 -3.66 20.17
CA ALA A 312 -22.46 -5.09 20.38
C ALA A 312 -21.70 -5.56 21.63
N ASP A 313 -21.29 -4.64 22.51
CA ASP A 313 -20.45 -4.91 23.69
C ASP A 313 -19.07 -5.47 23.35
N TRP A 314 -18.43 -4.94 22.30
CA TRP A 314 -17.03 -5.22 21.93
C TRP A 314 -16.20 -3.94 21.85
N GLY A 315 -14.91 -4.07 22.15
CA GLY A 315 -13.88 -3.06 21.88
C GLY A 315 -13.08 -3.39 20.63
N LEU A 316 -12.52 -2.36 19.98
CA LEU A 316 -11.62 -2.48 18.84
C LEU A 316 -10.32 -1.72 19.10
N THR A 317 -9.19 -2.42 19.01
CA THR A 317 -7.85 -1.83 19.00
C THR A 317 -7.20 -2.10 17.64
N LEU A 318 -6.63 -1.04 17.06
CA LEU A 318 -5.86 -1.10 15.83
C LEU A 318 -4.40 -0.81 16.15
N SER A 319 -3.49 -1.45 15.44
CA SER A 319 -2.06 -1.16 15.50
C SER A 319 -1.45 -1.29 14.10
N TYR A 320 -0.59 -0.36 13.72
CA TYR A 320 0.11 -0.35 12.44
C TYR A 320 1.62 -0.15 12.65
N ARG A 321 2.42 -1.04 12.07
CA ARG A 321 3.88 -0.99 12.15
C ARG A 321 4.47 -0.97 10.75
N LEU A 322 5.27 0.05 10.44
CA LEU A 322 6.06 0.11 9.21
C LEU A 322 7.06 -1.06 9.16
N GLU A 323 7.16 -1.74 8.01
CA GLU A 323 8.08 -2.86 7.80
C GLU A 323 8.99 -2.63 6.58
N GLY A 324 10.27 -2.96 6.73
CA GLY A 324 11.26 -2.85 5.67
C GLY A 324 11.63 -1.40 5.29
N PRO A 325 12.39 -1.23 4.20
CA PRO A 325 12.79 0.08 3.70
C PRO A 325 11.66 0.77 2.92
N VAL A 326 11.65 2.10 2.93
CA VAL A 326 10.80 2.94 2.06
C VAL A 326 11.55 3.21 0.76
N ARG A 327 11.17 2.51 -0.31
CA ARG A 327 11.79 2.70 -1.63
C ARG A 327 11.23 3.95 -2.29
N THR A 328 12.10 4.84 -2.75
CA THR A 328 11.68 6.16 -3.24
C THR A 328 12.34 6.50 -4.57
N LEU A 329 11.53 6.99 -5.51
CA LEU A 329 11.95 7.63 -6.76
C LEU A 329 11.50 9.10 -6.78
N ARG A 330 12.32 10.00 -7.31
CA ARG A 330 11.95 11.39 -7.56
C ARG A 330 10.96 11.48 -8.74
N THR A 331 9.98 12.36 -8.63
CA THR A 331 9.04 12.67 -9.73
C THR A 331 9.47 13.95 -10.47
N SER A 332 9.06 14.09 -11.74
CA SER A 332 9.48 15.20 -12.60
C SER A 332 9.00 16.58 -12.12
N ASP A 333 7.97 16.62 -11.28
CA ASP A 333 7.47 17.81 -10.59
C ASP A 333 8.31 18.21 -9.35
N GLY A 334 9.39 17.47 -9.06
CA GLY A 334 10.23 17.68 -7.88
C GLY A 334 9.77 16.93 -6.62
N GLY A 335 8.63 16.24 -6.68
CA GLY A 335 8.13 15.38 -5.61
C GLY A 335 8.81 14.01 -5.56
N ALA A 336 8.11 13.03 -4.96
CA ALA A 336 8.55 11.66 -4.86
C ALA A 336 7.40 10.65 -5.04
N LEU A 337 7.74 9.45 -5.50
CA LEU A 337 6.88 8.27 -5.46
C LEU A 337 7.53 7.25 -4.52
N ILE A 338 6.79 6.85 -3.48
CA ILE A 338 7.29 6.00 -2.39
C ILE A 338 6.53 4.67 -2.35
N TRP A 339 7.24 3.59 -2.04
CA TRP A 339 6.69 2.27 -1.72
C TRP A 339 7.09 1.87 -0.31
N TYR A 340 6.13 1.39 0.47
CA TYR A 340 6.36 0.96 1.84
C TYR A 340 5.42 -0.17 2.24
N GLY A 341 5.93 -1.06 3.09
CA GLY A 341 5.16 -2.14 3.70
C GLY A 341 4.77 -1.80 5.13
N ALA A 342 3.69 -2.39 5.60
CA ALA A 342 3.23 -2.30 6.97
C ALA A 342 2.60 -3.62 7.42
N ARG A 343 2.72 -3.90 8.71
CA ARG A 343 1.92 -4.91 9.40
C ARG A 343 0.84 -4.19 10.18
N SER A 344 -0.41 -4.59 10.00
CA SER A 344 -1.53 -4.07 10.77
C SER A 344 -2.21 -5.17 11.56
N THR A 345 -2.47 -4.96 12.84
CA THR A 345 -3.23 -5.91 13.67
C THR A 345 -4.48 -5.23 14.21
N GLU A 346 -5.63 -5.85 13.96
CA GLU A 346 -6.89 -5.52 14.65
C GLU A 346 -7.12 -6.54 15.78
N VAL A 347 -7.52 -6.05 16.94
CA VAL A 347 -7.92 -6.86 18.09
C VAL A 347 -9.32 -6.44 18.51
N ARG A 348 -10.20 -7.43 18.64
CA ARG A 348 -11.55 -7.26 19.16
C ARG A 348 -11.63 -7.98 20.50
N THR A 349 -12.20 -7.33 21.51
CA THR A 349 -12.35 -7.91 22.86
C THR A 349 -13.76 -7.66 23.38
N ALA A 350 -14.40 -8.69 23.94
CA ALA A 350 -15.71 -8.56 24.56
C ALA A 350 -15.63 -7.65 25.79
N LYS A 351 -16.59 -6.73 25.91
CA LYS A 351 -16.79 -5.86 27.07
C LYS A 351 -17.76 -6.46 28.08
N GLN A 352 -18.63 -7.38 27.64
CA GLN A 352 -19.61 -8.07 28.49
C GLN A 352 -19.63 -9.57 28.19
N PRO A 353 -19.87 -10.44 29.20
CA PRO A 353 -20.08 -11.85 28.99
C PRO A 353 -21.29 -12.13 28.08
N GLY A 354 -21.17 -13.15 27.22
CA GLY A 354 -22.26 -13.58 26.32
C GLY A 354 -22.31 -12.83 24.98
N ALA A 355 -21.59 -11.71 24.84
CA ALA A 355 -21.40 -11.06 23.55
C ALA A 355 -20.57 -11.96 22.62
N THR A 356 -20.89 -11.99 21.33
CA THR A 356 -20.12 -12.74 20.34
C THR A 356 -19.81 -11.92 19.10
N VAL A 357 -18.67 -12.19 18.47
CA VAL A 357 -18.27 -11.54 17.22
C VAL A 357 -17.71 -12.55 16.23
N ARG A 358 -17.83 -12.26 14.94
CA ARG A 358 -17.17 -12.96 13.86
C ARG A 358 -16.27 -11.99 13.10
N LEU A 359 -15.10 -12.48 12.68
CA LEU A 359 -14.30 -11.75 11.70
C LEU A 359 -14.99 -11.75 10.34
N LYS A 360 -14.56 -10.86 9.44
CA LYS A 360 -15.08 -10.73 8.07
C LYS A 360 -14.02 -11.07 7.04
N GLY A 361 -14.44 -11.26 5.78
CA GLY A 361 -13.56 -11.46 4.63
C GLY A 361 -12.59 -12.64 4.81
N SER A 362 -11.35 -12.48 4.34
CA SER A 362 -10.30 -13.50 4.46
C SER A 362 -10.02 -13.90 5.91
N ALA A 363 -10.17 -13.00 6.89
CA ALA A 363 -9.93 -13.33 8.30
C ALA A 363 -11.03 -14.25 8.87
N ALA A 364 -12.27 -14.11 8.39
CA ALA A 364 -13.35 -15.06 8.68
C ALA A 364 -13.01 -16.47 8.16
N VAL A 365 -12.52 -16.56 6.92
CA VAL A 365 -12.10 -17.83 6.31
C VAL A 365 -11.01 -18.49 7.16
N ARG A 366 -10.00 -17.72 7.54
CA ARG A 366 -8.83 -18.21 8.30
C ARG A 366 -9.19 -18.70 9.70
N THR A 367 -10.32 -18.25 10.23
CA THR A 367 -10.92 -18.72 11.49
C THR A 367 -12.04 -19.76 11.27
N ARG A 368 -12.18 -20.31 10.06
CA ARG A 368 -13.26 -21.23 9.66
C ARG A 368 -14.65 -20.69 10.03
N ASN A 369 -14.84 -19.38 9.89
CA ASN A 369 -16.10 -18.71 10.16
C ASN A 369 -16.58 -18.83 11.62
N LYS A 370 -15.68 -19.13 12.57
CA LYS A 370 -15.99 -19.25 14.01
C LYS A 370 -16.49 -17.92 14.60
N SER A 371 -17.42 -18.01 15.55
CA SER A 371 -17.78 -16.93 16.48
C SER A 371 -16.92 -16.99 17.74
N PHE A 372 -16.49 -15.84 18.24
CA PHE A 372 -15.65 -15.68 19.41
C PHE A 372 -16.41 -14.98 20.52
N ALA A 373 -16.14 -15.36 21.78
CA ALA A 373 -16.84 -14.83 22.94
C ALA A 373 -15.96 -13.97 23.85
N THR A 374 -14.62 -14.08 23.73
CA THR A 374 -13.69 -13.35 24.61
C THR A 374 -12.83 -12.36 23.84
N SER A 375 -12.02 -12.86 22.90
CA SER A 375 -11.15 -12.03 22.09
C SER A 375 -10.87 -12.68 20.75
N VAL A 376 -10.66 -11.86 19.72
CA VAL A 376 -10.22 -12.32 18.41
C VAL A 376 -9.32 -11.26 17.77
N SER A 377 -8.28 -11.71 17.09
CA SER A 377 -7.33 -10.86 16.39
C SER A 377 -7.19 -11.27 14.92
N ALA A 378 -6.84 -10.29 14.09
CA ALA A 378 -6.37 -10.52 12.73
C ALA A 378 -5.18 -9.62 12.41
N THR A 379 -4.12 -10.21 11.88
CA THR A 379 -2.91 -9.52 11.44
C THR A 379 -2.80 -9.59 9.93
N TYR A 380 -2.60 -8.43 9.32
CA TYR A 380 -2.50 -8.25 7.88
C TYR A 380 -1.11 -7.73 7.50
N GLY A 381 -0.62 -8.19 6.36
CA GLY A 381 0.45 -7.53 5.64
C GLY A 381 -0.17 -6.55 4.67
N ARG A 382 0.39 -5.35 4.58
CA ARG A 382 -0.09 -4.28 3.70
C ARG A 382 1.08 -3.61 3.00
N MET A 383 0.90 -3.27 1.74
CA MET A 383 1.91 -2.57 0.94
C MET A 383 1.24 -1.45 0.17
N TYR A 384 1.89 -0.30 0.14
CA TYR A 384 1.33 0.92 -0.44
C TYR A 384 2.28 1.54 -1.44
N VAL A 385 1.71 2.26 -2.40
CA VAL A 385 2.43 3.21 -3.24
C VAL A 385 1.80 4.59 -3.08
N THR A 386 2.63 5.62 -2.86
CA THR A 386 2.15 6.97 -2.52
C THR A 386 2.97 8.03 -3.26
N HIS A 387 2.30 8.99 -3.89
CA HIS A 387 2.95 10.20 -4.41
C HIS A 387 3.02 11.26 -3.30
N VAL A 388 4.19 11.86 -3.15
CA VAL A 388 4.52 12.89 -2.17
C VAL A 388 4.89 14.17 -2.92
N PRO A 389 4.13 15.25 -2.77
CA PRO A 389 4.43 16.53 -3.41
C PRO A 389 5.75 17.17 -2.96
N PRO A 390 6.37 18.03 -3.80
CA PRO A 390 7.53 18.81 -3.41
C PRO A 390 7.20 19.79 -2.27
N ALA A 391 8.23 20.22 -1.54
CA ALA A 391 8.08 21.25 -0.52
C ALA A 391 7.50 22.55 -1.11
N GLY A 392 6.62 23.21 -0.35
CA GLY A 392 5.90 24.41 -0.81
C GLY A 392 4.71 24.13 -1.72
N SER A 393 4.44 22.88 -2.08
CA SER A 393 3.18 22.49 -2.73
C SER A 393 2.01 22.56 -1.74
N ASN A 394 0.84 23.00 -2.25
CA ASN A 394 -0.44 22.90 -1.55
C ASN A 394 -1.19 21.61 -1.90
N GLU A 395 -0.64 20.78 -2.79
CA GLU A 395 -1.23 19.46 -3.07
C GLU A 395 -1.00 18.52 -1.86
N PRO A 396 -2.00 17.70 -1.49
CA PRO A 396 -1.80 16.64 -0.53
C PRO A 396 -1.08 15.43 -1.16
N ALA A 397 -0.52 14.56 -0.32
CA ALA A 397 -0.01 13.26 -0.72
C ALA A 397 -1.14 12.34 -1.19
N ARG A 398 -0.88 11.57 -2.25
CA ARG A 398 -1.87 10.66 -2.85
C ARG A 398 -1.46 9.22 -2.66
N VAL A 399 -2.25 8.43 -1.92
CA VAL A 399 -2.09 6.97 -1.91
C VAL A 399 -2.67 6.42 -3.21
N LEU A 400 -1.81 5.81 -4.02
CA LEU A 400 -2.10 5.44 -5.40
C LEU A 400 -2.48 3.96 -5.55
N GLY A 401 -2.26 3.14 -4.53
CA GLY A 401 -2.55 1.72 -4.54
C GLY A 401 -2.24 1.05 -3.20
N GLU A 402 -2.89 -0.09 -2.98
CA GLU A 402 -2.61 -1.00 -1.86
C GLU A 402 -2.54 -2.44 -2.37
N TRP A 403 -1.76 -3.27 -1.70
CA TRP A 403 -1.97 -4.71 -1.63
C TRP A 403 -2.07 -5.11 -0.16
N SER A 404 -3.06 -5.94 0.20
CA SER A 404 -3.27 -6.42 1.57
C SER A 404 -3.64 -7.91 1.59
N ASP A 405 -3.18 -8.63 2.61
CA ASP A 405 -3.56 -10.03 2.86
C ASP A 405 -3.53 -10.37 4.36
N VAL A 406 -4.36 -11.32 4.79
CA VAL A 406 -4.45 -11.79 6.19
C VAL A 406 -3.35 -12.82 6.45
N LEU A 407 -2.32 -12.41 7.19
CA LEU A 407 -1.21 -13.28 7.54
C LEU A 407 -1.65 -14.32 8.58
N GLU A 408 -2.35 -13.85 9.61
CA GLU A 408 -2.74 -14.61 10.78
C GLU A 408 -4.08 -14.13 11.34
N SER A 409 -4.86 -15.05 11.93
CA SER A 409 -6.07 -14.73 12.68
C SER A 409 -6.33 -15.81 13.71
N HIS A 410 -6.63 -15.45 14.94
CA HIS A 410 -6.87 -16.38 16.04
C HIS A 410 -7.76 -15.72 17.10
N GLY A 411 -8.36 -16.52 17.96
CA GLY A 411 -9.19 -16.02 19.05
C GLY A 411 -9.71 -17.15 19.92
N ASP A 412 -10.21 -16.77 21.09
CA ASP A 412 -10.70 -17.67 22.13
C ASP A 412 -12.23 -17.67 22.17
#